data_AF-A0A9X3YI49-F1
#
_entry.id   AF-A0A9X3YI49-F1
#
_cell.length_a   1.000
_cell.length_b   1.000
_cell.length_c   1.000
_cell.angle_alpha   90.00
_cell.angle_beta   90.00
_cell.angle_gamma   90.00
#
_symmetry.space_group_name_H-M   'P 1'
#
loop_
_entity.id
_entity.type
_entity.pdbx_description
1 polymer ?
#
loop_
_entity_poly.entity_id
_entity_poly.type
_entity_poly.pdbx_seq_one_letter_code
_entity_poly.pdbx_strand_id
1 'polypeptide(L)'
;MKPAKYRWFAASAFALAGSVATAADHIVEVGRDGLTFTPGLLTIRRGDTVTFVNIIGNHNVVASSGAFRCANGCDGAGGNGNLSVDLWRATVQFDRVGTFGYYCQAHGDPDGGGMYGSITVVDDAPAFAITPAITGNWYDPAQNGHGFQLEMISPTLVTAFWFTFDNAGNPAWLVGSGTVDGDRIVMAVNRSTGGRFPPNFDAAAIVNRPWGTWTLTFGGCDAGRVEWVTSDPSFTTPGVLSLKRLTQIQGVGCL
;
A
#
# COMPACT_ATOMS: atom_id res chain seq x y z
N MET A 1 -53.53 26.88 8.87
CA MET A 1 -52.31 26.65 8.07
C MET A 1 -51.10 26.90 8.96
N LYS A 2 -50.24 25.89 9.19
CA LYS A 2 -48.94 26.03 9.87
C LYS A 2 -47.85 25.77 8.83
N PRO A 3 -46.77 26.58 8.75
CA PRO A 3 -45.74 26.41 7.75
C PRO A 3 -44.81 25.24 8.13
N ALA A 4 -44.51 24.37 7.17
CA ALA A 4 -43.54 23.29 7.31
C ALA A 4 -42.11 23.87 7.35
N LYS A 5 -41.34 23.51 8.39
CA LYS A 5 -39.93 23.86 8.51
C LYS A 5 -39.09 22.85 7.72
N TYR A 6 -38.52 23.26 6.59
CA TYR A 6 -37.51 22.48 5.89
C TYR A 6 -36.19 22.53 6.67
N ARG A 7 -35.72 21.36 7.14
CA ARG A 7 -34.37 21.20 7.69
C ARG A 7 -33.43 20.84 6.54
N TRP A 8 -32.52 21.75 6.23
CA TRP A 8 -31.43 21.51 5.29
C TRP A 8 -30.47 20.49 5.89
N PHE A 9 -30.30 19.34 5.24
CA PHE A 9 -29.21 18.42 5.55
C PHE A 9 -27.94 19.00 4.92
N ALA A 10 -26.99 19.43 5.74
CA ALA A 10 -25.65 19.75 5.29
C ALA A 10 -24.96 18.44 4.89
N ALA A 11 -24.68 18.27 3.60
CA ALA A 11 -23.79 17.22 3.13
C ALA A 11 -22.36 17.58 3.56
N SER A 12 -21.84 16.90 4.58
CA SER A 12 -20.44 17.00 4.94
C SER A 12 -19.59 16.41 3.81
N ALA A 13 -18.95 17.28 3.03
CA ALA A 13 -17.93 16.87 2.08
C ALA A 13 -16.71 16.33 2.86
N PHE A 14 -16.49 15.02 2.79
CA PHE A 14 -15.24 14.42 3.24
C PHE A 14 -14.15 14.75 2.23
N ALA A 15 -13.25 15.67 2.61
CA ALA A 15 -11.99 15.84 1.90
C ALA A 15 -11.09 14.64 2.24
N LEU A 16 -10.92 13.72 1.30
CA LEU A 16 -9.93 12.66 1.38
C LEU A 16 -8.56 13.25 1.03
N ALA A 17 -7.65 13.29 2.00
CA ALA A 17 -6.23 13.42 1.72
C ALA A 17 -5.77 12.07 1.15
N GLY A 18 -5.64 11.97 -0.17
CA GLY A 18 -4.94 10.85 -0.78
C GLY A 18 -3.48 10.90 -0.35
N SER A 19 -3.00 9.84 0.30
CA SER A 19 -1.57 9.65 0.56
C SER A 19 -0.88 9.44 -0.79
N VAL A 20 -0.36 10.50 -1.38
CA VAL A 20 0.55 10.35 -2.52
C VAL A 20 1.79 9.66 -1.95
N ALA A 21 2.08 8.43 -2.36
CA ALA A 21 3.34 7.77 -2.01
C ALA A 21 4.48 8.62 -2.58
N THR A 22 5.16 9.37 -1.71
CA THR A 22 6.34 10.17 -2.09
C THR A 22 7.56 9.26 -2.08
N ALA A 23 8.44 9.40 -3.09
CA ALA A 23 9.75 8.75 -3.09
C ALA A 23 10.47 8.99 -1.76
N ALA A 24 10.96 7.92 -1.15
CA ALA A 24 11.69 7.96 0.12
C ALA A 24 13.18 8.17 -0.12
N ASP A 25 13.87 8.81 0.83
CA ASP A 25 15.33 8.86 0.88
C ASP A 25 15.84 7.90 1.94
N HIS A 26 16.82 7.07 1.58
CA HIS A 26 17.44 6.09 2.46
C HIS A 26 18.89 6.46 2.73
N ILE A 27 19.35 6.31 3.97
CA ILE A 27 20.73 6.66 4.36
C ILE A 27 21.60 5.41 4.34
N VAL A 28 22.78 5.52 3.71
CA VAL A 28 23.89 4.56 3.85
C VAL A 28 25.08 5.30 4.44
N GLU A 29 25.45 4.95 5.66
CA GLU A 29 26.65 5.46 6.32
C GLU A 29 27.89 4.74 5.76
N VAL A 30 28.93 5.52 5.45
CA VAL A 30 30.21 5.04 4.92
C VAL A 30 31.25 5.13 6.03
N GLY A 31 31.90 4.01 6.35
CA GLY A 31 32.99 3.96 7.32
C GLY A 31 32.59 3.69 8.77
N ARG A 32 31.28 3.58 9.08
CA ARG A 32 30.79 3.42 10.47
C ARG A 32 31.44 2.24 11.19
N ASP A 33 31.34 1.06 10.57
CA ASP A 33 31.75 -0.21 11.16
C ASP A 33 33.04 -0.69 10.49
N GLY A 34 34.03 0.21 10.36
CA GLY A 34 35.29 -0.03 9.67
C GLY A 34 35.20 0.18 8.16
N LEU A 35 35.79 -0.71 7.37
CA LEU A 35 35.78 -0.62 5.90
C LEU A 35 34.46 -1.15 5.33
N THR A 36 33.33 -0.55 5.73
CA THR A 36 31.98 -1.03 5.42
C THR A 36 31.01 0.10 5.04
N PHE A 37 29.98 -0.28 4.29
CA PHE A 37 28.76 0.51 4.10
C PHE A 37 27.69 -0.01 5.06
N THR A 38 26.99 0.87 5.76
CA THR A 38 25.97 0.51 6.75
C THR A 38 24.65 1.25 6.48
N PRO A 39 23.56 0.55 6.10
CA PRO A 39 23.52 -0.88 5.79
C PRO A 39 24.30 -1.22 4.51
N GLY A 40 24.90 -2.40 4.47
CA GLY A 40 25.62 -2.89 3.28
C GLY A 40 24.70 -3.49 2.23
N LEU A 41 23.52 -3.97 2.65
CA LEU A 41 22.46 -4.46 1.78
C LEU A 41 21.20 -3.65 2.06
N LEU A 42 20.65 -3.03 1.02
CA LEU A 42 19.47 -2.18 1.15
C LEU A 42 18.41 -2.62 0.12
N THR A 43 17.16 -2.69 0.52
CA THR A 43 16.03 -2.86 -0.41
C THR A 43 15.20 -1.59 -0.42
N ILE A 44 15.00 -1.01 -1.60
CA ILE A 44 14.26 0.25 -1.80
C ILE A 44 13.25 0.10 -2.93
N ARG A 45 12.39 1.10 -3.13
CA ARG A 45 11.41 1.13 -4.21
C ARG A 45 11.93 1.94 -5.39
N ARG A 46 11.46 1.63 -6.60
CA ARG A 46 11.72 2.46 -7.78
C ARG A 46 11.31 3.90 -7.49
N GLY A 47 12.23 4.83 -7.78
CA GLY A 47 12.04 6.26 -7.57
C GLY A 47 12.58 6.76 -6.23
N ASP A 48 12.89 5.87 -5.28
CA ASP A 48 13.58 6.25 -4.05
C ASP A 48 15.01 6.76 -4.35
N THR A 49 15.54 7.53 -3.41
CA THR A 49 16.93 7.97 -3.40
C THR A 49 17.72 7.28 -2.30
N VAL A 50 19.03 7.16 -2.49
CA VAL A 50 19.97 6.75 -1.45
C VAL A 50 20.98 7.87 -1.23
N THR A 51 21.03 8.39 -0.01
CA THR A 51 22.02 9.34 0.45
C THR A 51 23.15 8.60 1.17
N PHE A 52 24.31 8.55 0.52
CA PHE A 52 25.55 8.08 1.12
C PHE A 52 26.14 9.16 2.01
N VAL A 53 26.53 8.82 3.23
CA VAL A 53 27.10 9.74 4.21
C VAL A 53 28.43 9.21 4.72
N ASN A 54 29.54 9.81 4.30
CA ASN A 54 30.84 9.51 4.88
C ASN A 54 30.96 10.15 6.25
N ILE A 55 31.02 9.29 7.26
CA ILE A 55 31.09 9.73 8.66
C ILE A 55 32.51 9.61 9.23
N ILE A 56 33.38 8.82 8.58
CA ILE A 56 34.78 8.66 8.97
C ILE A 56 35.56 7.95 7.85
N GLY A 57 36.86 8.24 7.73
CA GLY A 57 37.78 7.51 6.86
C GLY A 57 37.89 8.08 5.44
N ASN A 58 38.83 7.52 4.68
CA ASN A 58 39.11 7.93 3.30
C ASN A 58 38.30 7.10 2.31
N HIS A 59 37.10 7.56 1.97
CA HIS A 59 36.15 6.76 1.19
C HIS A 59 35.52 7.52 0.03
N ASN A 60 35.06 6.73 -0.95
CA ASN A 60 34.12 7.13 -1.98
C ASN A 60 33.12 5.99 -2.20
N VAL A 61 32.12 6.22 -3.05
CA VAL A 61 31.17 5.19 -3.49
C VAL A 61 31.17 5.19 -5.02
N VAL A 62 31.34 4.02 -5.62
CA VAL A 62 31.33 3.83 -7.07
C VAL A 62 30.37 2.71 -7.41
N ALA A 63 29.47 2.93 -8.38
CA ALA A 63 28.66 1.85 -8.90
C ALA A 63 29.54 0.80 -9.58
N SER A 64 29.29 -0.49 -9.35
CA SER A 64 29.98 -1.58 -10.06
C SER A 64 29.81 -1.50 -11.58
N SER A 65 28.69 -0.94 -12.04
CA SER A 65 28.43 -0.67 -13.46
C SER A 65 29.17 0.54 -14.03
N GLY A 66 29.83 1.33 -13.18
CA GLY A 66 30.41 2.64 -13.55
C GLY A 66 29.40 3.78 -13.70
N ALA A 67 28.12 3.56 -13.34
CA ALA A 67 27.06 4.55 -13.54
C ALA A 67 27.20 5.83 -12.71
N PHE A 68 27.84 5.76 -11.54
CA PHE A 68 28.12 6.93 -10.71
C PHE A 68 29.38 6.71 -9.89
N ARG A 69 29.96 7.83 -9.45
CA ARG A 69 31.06 7.89 -8.50
C ARG A 69 30.91 9.11 -7.62
N CYS A 70 30.94 8.93 -6.30
CA CYS A 70 30.55 9.97 -5.35
C CYS A 70 31.49 10.09 -4.15
N ALA A 71 31.85 11.34 -3.88
CA ALA A 71 32.49 11.86 -2.68
C ALA A 71 32.38 13.40 -2.73
N ASN A 72 31.92 14.03 -1.65
CA ASN A 72 31.56 15.47 -1.63
C ASN A 72 30.51 15.84 -2.70
N GLY A 73 29.56 14.95 -2.97
CA GLY A 73 28.71 14.98 -4.17
C GLY A 73 29.15 13.92 -5.19
N CYS A 74 28.46 13.82 -6.33
CA CYS A 74 28.82 12.86 -7.38
C CYS A 74 29.57 13.54 -8.52
N ASP A 75 30.29 12.75 -9.34
CA ASP A 75 30.89 13.22 -10.59
C ASP A 75 29.87 14.01 -11.41
N GLY A 76 30.19 15.26 -11.76
CA GLY A 76 29.29 16.15 -12.52
C GLY A 76 28.11 16.70 -11.72
N ALA A 77 28.00 16.40 -10.42
CA ALA A 77 26.91 16.81 -9.53
C ALA A 77 27.43 17.16 -8.13
N GLY A 78 28.17 18.26 -8.02
CA GLY A 78 28.64 18.84 -6.76
C GLY A 78 29.94 18.24 -6.20
N GLY A 79 30.36 17.06 -6.67
CA GLY A 79 31.61 16.40 -6.26
C GLY A 79 32.46 15.97 -7.45
N ASN A 80 33.54 15.25 -7.14
CA ASN A 80 34.49 14.73 -8.13
C ASN A 80 34.79 13.24 -7.97
N GLY A 81 34.01 12.54 -7.12
CA GLY A 81 34.07 11.10 -6.93
C GLY A 81 35.40 10.55 -6.40
N ASN A 82 36.40 11.38 -6.13
CA ASN A 82 37.71 10.95 -5.65
C ASN A 82 37.62 10.57 -4.17
N LEU A 83 38.47 9.64 -3.73
CA LEU A 83 38.59 9.30 -2.31
C LEU A 83 38.80 10.58 -1.47
N SER A 84 38.04 10.69 -0.38
CA SER A 84 38.05 11.86 0.49
C SER A 84 38.03 11.44 1.95
N VAL A 85 38.85 12.11 2.76
CA VAL A 85 38.83 12.04 4.23
C VAL A 85 37.79 12.97 4.86
N ASP A 86 37.29 13.94 4.09
CA ASP A 86 36.27 14.87 4.57
C ASP A 86 34.95 14.15 4.86
N LEU A 87 34.18 14.71 5.80
CA LEU A 87 32.79 14.31 5.98
C LEU A 87 31.98 14.82 4.80
N TRP A 88 31.23 13.92 4.17
CA TRP A 88 30.49 14.27 2.97
C TRP A 88 29.17 13.51 2.87
N ARG A 89 28.26 14.06 2.06
CA ARG A 89 27.06 13.35 1.62
C ARG A 89 26.90 13.44 0.11
N ALA A 90 26.32 12.41 -0.49
CA ALA A 90 25.95 12.41 -1.89
C ALA A 90 24.69 11.55 -2.08
N THR A 91 23.73 12.08 -2.83
CA THR A 91 22.42 11.43 -3.05
C THR A 91 22.34 10.92 -4.48
N VAL A 92 21.91 9.67 -4.64
CA VAL A 92 21.71 9.01 -5.94
C VAL A 92 20.26 8.55 -6.05
N GLN A 93 19.62 8.81 -7.18
CA GLN A 93 18.26 8.34 -7.48
C GLN A 93 18.27 7.00 -8.21
N PHE A 94 17.31 6.12 -7.86
CA PHE A 94 17.21 4.77 -8.42
C PHE A 94 15.86 4.54 -9.12
N ASP A 95 15.83 4.79 -10.43
CA ASP A 95 14.59 4.69 -11.23
C ASP A 95 14.44 3.36 -12.00
N ARG A 96 15.38 2.44 -11.86
CA ARG A 96 15.33 1.13 -12.53
C ARG A 96 15.28 0.02 -11.50
N VAL A 97 14.39 -0.95 -11.70
CA VAL A 97 14.34 -2.18 -10.91
C VAL A 97 15.57 -3.03 -11.20
N GLY A 98 16.07 -3.71 -10.17
CA GLY A 98 17.22 -4.59 -10.24
C GLY A 98 18.10 -4.49 -9.00
N THR A 99 19.23 -5.19 -9.02
CA THR A 99 20.23 -5.11 -7.97
C THR A 99 21.44 -4.34 -8.48
N PHE A 100 21.84 -3.32 -7.73
CA PHE A 100 22.91 -2.38 -8.07
C PHE A 100 24.02 -2.50 -7.03
N GLY A 101 25.14 -3.08 -7.44
CA GLY A 101 26.37 -3.13 -6.67
C GLY A 101 27.08 -1.78 -6.62
N TYR A 102 27.73 -1.50 -5.50
CA TYR A 102 28.63 -0.37 -5.34
C TYR A 102 29.77 -0.70 -4.38
N TYR A 103 30.89 -0.02 -4.54
CA TYR A 103 32.10 -0.27 -3.77
C TYR A 103 32.90 1.01 -3.50
N CYS A 104 33.78 0.97 -2.51
CA CYS A 104 34.80 2.00 -2.30
C CYS A 104 36.07 1.62 -3.07
N GLN A 105 36.61 2.47 -3.94
CA GLN A 105 37.72 2.08 -4.84
C GLN A 105 39.00 1.68 -4.10
N ALA A 106 39.24 2.25 -2.92
CA ALA A 106 40.42 1.92 -2.11
C ALA A 106 40.29 0.58 -1.36
N HIS A 107 39.07 0.15 -1.07
CA HIS A 107 38.82 -0.87 -0.05
C HIS A 107 37.93 -2.02 -0.53
N GLY A 108 37.46 -1.97 -1.77
CA GLY A 108 36.66 -3.02 -2.40
C GLY A 108 36.81 -3.01 -3.92
N ASP A 109 36.03 -3.87 -4.58
CA ASP A 109 36.07 -4.08 -6.03
C ASP A 109 34.65 -4.19 -6.62
N PRO A 110 34.49 -3.99 -7.94
CA PRO A 110 33.18 -4.02 -8.58
C PRO A 110 32.48 -5.39 -8.54
N ASP A 111 33.21 -6.48 -8.27
CA ASP A 111 32.73 -7.86 -8.33
C ASP A 111 32.25 -8.38 -6.96
N GLY A 112 32.24 -7.53 -5.93
CA GLY A 112 31.68 -7.84 -4.61
C GLY A 112 32.69 -8.02 -3.48
N GLY A 113 33.98 -7.83 -3.73
CA GLY A 113 35.00 -7.97 -2.69
C GLY A 113 35.21 -6.71 -1.84
N GLY A 114 35.63 -6.94 -0.59
CA GLY A 114 36.00 -5.88 0.36
C GLY A 114 34.83 -4.98 0.79
N MET A 115 35.06 -3.67 0.80
CA MET A 115 34.08 -2.64 1.11
C MET A 115 33.11 -2.49 -0.07
N TYR A 116 32.10 -3.35 -0.06
CA TYR A 116 31.05 -3.46 -1.08
C TYR A 116 29.68 -3.41 -0.44
N GLY A 117 28.71 -2.86 -1.15
CA GLY A 117 27.30 -2.92 -0.81
C GLY A 117 26.42 -3.13 -2.04
N SER A 118 25.15 -3.43 -1.82
CA SER A 118 24.17 -3.56 -2.90
C SER A 118 22.82 -2.98 -2.53
N ILE A 119 22.22 -2.29 -3.48
CA ILE A 119 20.84 -1.82 -3.41
C ILE A 119 19.99 -2.68 -4.33
N THR A 120 18.98 -3.35 -3.78
CA THR A 120 17.93 -4.00 -4.55
C THR A 120 16.75 -3.04 -4.68
N VAL A 121 16.50 -2.57 -5.89
CA VAL A 121 15.36 -1.73 -6.23
C VAL A 121 14.24 -2.62 -6.69
N VAL A 122 13.16 -2.65 -5.94
CA VAL A 122 11.92 -3.34 -6.33
C VAL A 122 10.93 -2.33 -6.93
N ASP A 123 10.02 -2.82 -7.75
CA ASP A 123 8.90 -2.00 -8.19
C ASP A 123 7.85 -1.91 -7.06
N ASP A 124 7.23 -0.74 -6.96
CA ASP A 124 5.96 -0.55 -6.26
C ASP A 124 4.77 -0.82 -7.20
N ALA A 125 5.01 -1.50 -8.34
CA ALA A 125 3.94 -1.98 -9.18
C ALA A 125 3.06 -2.87 -8.29
N PRO A 126 1.77 -2.56 -8.15
CA PRO A 126 0.88 -3.40 -7.38
C PRO A 126 0.99 -4.82 -7.91
N ALA A 127 1.11 -5.80 -7.01
CA ALA A 127 1.26 -7.21 -7.40
C ALA A 127 0.14 -7.67 -8.35
N PHE A 128 -0.99 -6.96 -8.31
CA PHE A 128 -2.10 -7.07 -9.22
C PHE A 128 -2.74 -5.70 -9.46
N ALA A 129 -2.95 -5.32 -10.72
CA ALA A 129 -3.71 -4.12 -11.05
C ALA A 129 -5.21 -4.37 -10.86
N ILE A 130 -5.86 -3.65 -9.95
CA ILE A 130 -7.31 -3.75 -9.78
C ILE A 130 -7.99 -3.13 -11.01
N THR A 131 -8.75 -3.94 -11.74
CA THR A 131 -9.57 -3.53 -12.90
C THR A 131 -11.05 -3.84 -12.65
N PRO A 132 -11.99 -3.44 -13.53
CA PRO A 132 -13.40 -3.81 -13.40
C PRO A 132 -13.63 -5.31 -13.29
N ALA A 133 -12.65 -6.12 -13.73
CA ALA A 133 -12.67 -7.55 -13.61
C ALA A 133 -12.79 -8.03 -12.17
N ILE A 134 -12.45 -7.26 -11.12
CA ILE A 134 -12.68 -7.65 -9.72
C ILE A 134 -14.17 -7.71 -9.31
N THR A 135 -15.05 -7.13 -10.13
CA THR A 135 -16.50 -7.14 -9.88
C THR A 135 -17.05 -8.56 -9.86
N GLY A 136 -17.85 -8.88 -8.85
CA GLY A 136 -18.44 -10.21 -8.65
C GLY A 136 -18.55 -10.59 -7.18
N ASN A 137 -18.90 -11.85 -6.93
CA ASN A 137 -18.98 -12.41 -5.59
C ASN A 137 -17.66 -13.08 -5.21
N TRP A 138 -17.28 -12.94 -3.95
CA TRP A 138 -16.04 -13.44 -3.36
C TRP A 138 -16.32 -14.05 -1.99
N TYR A 139 -15.62 -15.11 -1.63
CA TYR A 139 -15.86 -15.84 -0.39
C TYR A 139 -14.58 -16.54 0.09
N ASP A 140 -14.54 -16.94 1.36
CA ASP A 140 -13.51 -17.84 1.87
C ASP A 140 -14.01 -19.30 1.73
N PRO A 141 -13.35 -20.16 0.94
CA PRO A 141 -13.73 -21.57 0.83
C PRO A 141 -13.75 -22.34 2.15
N ALA A 142 -12.93 -21.94 3.14
CA ALA A 142 -12.90 -22.55 4.47
C ALA A 142 -14.08 -22.08 5.36
N GLN A 143 -14.77 -20.99 4.98
CA GLN A 143 -15.90 -20.41 5.71
C GLN A 143 -17.09 -20.17 4.77
N ASN A 144 -17.46 -21.20 4.01
CA ASN A 144 -18.60 -21.13 3.11
C ASN A 144 -19.91 -20.85 3.88
N GLY A 145 -20.77 -19.98 3.32
CA GLY A 145 -22.04 -19.55 3.93
C GLY A 145 -22.17 -18.04 4.11
N HIS A 146 -21.09 -17.28 3.91
CA HIS A 146 -21.07 -15.82 3.88
C HIS A 146 -20.07 -15.31 2.84
N GLY A 147 -20.15 -14.04 2.46
CA GLY A 147 -19.22 -13.51 1.46
C GLY A 147 -19.49 -12.08 1.03
N PHE A 148 -18.64 -11.63 0.13
CA PHE A 148 -18.64 -10.28 -0.41
C PHE A 148 -19.25 -10.26 -1.81
N GLN A 149 -20.02 -9.22 -2.10
CA GLN A 149 -20.24 -8.74 -3.46
C GLN A 149 -19.40 -7.47 -3.64
N LEU A 150 -18.59 -7.42 -4.69
CA LEU A 150 -17.72 -6.30 -5.04
C LEU A 150 -18.18 -5.71 -6.37
N GLU A 151 -18.25 -4.39 -6.44
CA GLU A 151 -18.61 -3.64 -7.64
C GLU A 151 -17.66 -2.47 -7.84
N MET A 152 -16.90 -2.49 -8.93
CA MET A 152 -16.15 -1.33 -9.38
C MET A 152 -17.11 -0.38 -10.11
N ILE A 153 -17.42 0.75 -9.49
CA ILE A 153 -18.43 1.71 -9.96
C ILE A 153 -17.81 2.90 -10.70
N SER A 154 -16.49 3.05 -10.64
CA SER A 154 -15.69 3.93 -11.50
C SER A 154 -14.26 3.39 -11.60
N PRO A 155 -13.38 3.95 -12.45
CA PRO A 155 -11.99 3.49 -12.56
C PRO A 155 -11.20 3.50 -11.24
N THR A 156 -11.65 4.25 -10.24
CA THR A 156 -10.96 4.38 -8.95
C THR A 156 -11.85 4.06 -7.76
N LEU A 157 -13.16 3.85 -7.91
CA LEU A 157 -14.10 3.70 -6.80
C LEU A 157 -14.76 2.32 -6.82
N VAL A 158 -14.77 1.67 -5.67
CA VAL A 158 -15.37 0.35 -5.46
C VAL A 158 -16.33 0.40 -4.29
N THR A 159 -17.48 -0.24 -4.46
CA THR A 159 -18.43 -0.54 -3.39
C THR A 159 -18.41 -2.04 -3.10
N ALA A 160 -18.52 -2.39 -1.82
CA ALA A 160 -18.54 -3.78 -1.37
C ALA A 160 -19.69 -4.01 -0.38
N PHE A 161 -20.30 -5.18 -0.46
CA PHE A 161 -21.34 -5.65 0.44
C PHE A 161 -20.89 -6.96 1.07
N TRP A 162 -20.82 -7.04 2.39
CA TRP A 162 -20.56 -8.31 3.08
C TRP A 162 -21.85 -8.82 3.71
N PHE A 163 -22.33 -9.94 3.19
CA PHE A 163 -23.43 -10.72 3.75
C PHE A 163 -22.83 -11.69 4.76
N THR A 164 -23.00 -11.45 6.05
CA THR A 164 -22.33 -12.16 7.15
C THR A 164 -23.22 -12.30 8.38
N PHE A 165 -22.64 -12.65 9.53
CA PHE A 165 -23.29 -12.77 10.83
C PHE A 165 -22.53 -11.99 11.89
N ASP A 166 -23.22 -11.50 12.92
CA ASP A 166 -22.58 -10.96 14.13
C ASP A 166 -22.14 -12.09 15.09
N ASN A 167 -21.45 -11.74 16.17
CA ASN A 167 -20.92 -12.70 17.15
C ASN A 167 -22.03 -13.53 17.84
N ALA A 168 -23.29 -13.10 17.78
CA ALA A 168 -24.44 -13.83 18.32
C ALA A 168 -25.12 -14.73 17.26
N GLY A 169 -24.61 -14.75 16.03
CA GLY A 169 -25.15 -15.54 14.92
C GLY A 169 -26.32 -14.88 14.19
N ASN A 170 -26.62 -13.60 14.44
CA ASN A 170 -27.68 -12.91 13.69
C ASN A 170 -27.14 -12.46 12.32
N PRO A 171 -27.93 -12.57 11.24
CA PRO A 171 -27.52 -12.04 9.93
C PRO A 171 -27.20 -10.54 9.99
N ALA A 172 -26.16 -10.15 9.27
CA ALA A 172 -25.71 -8.79 9.14
C ALA A 172 -25.32 -8.47 7.69
N TRP A 173 -25.67 -7.27 7.26
CA TRP A 173 -25.20 -6.70 5.99
C TRP A 173 -24.35 -5.49 6.28
N LEU A 174 -23.10 -5.56 5.87
CA LEU A 174 -22.14 -4.49 5.99
C LEU A 174 -21.88 -3.91 4.59
N VAL A 175 -21.79 -2.60 4.49
CA VAL A 175 -21.60 -1.91 3.20
C VAL A 175 -20.42 -0.97 3.31
N GLY A 176 -19.44 -1.16 2.43
CA GLY A 176 -18.23 -0.37 2.35
C GLY A 176 -18.09 0.33 1.00
N SER A 177 -17.41 1.46 0.98
CA SER A 177 -16.93 2.06 -0.27
C SER A 177 -15.54 2.66 -0.06
N GLY A 178 -14.69 2.55 -1.08
CA GLY A 178 -13.29 2.95 -0.99
C GLY A 178 -12.65 3.09 -2.36
N THR A 179 -11.52 3.78 -2.39
CA THR A 179 -10.77 4.03 -3.62
C THR A 179 -9.66 3.00 -3.82
N VAL A 180 -9.42 2.64 -5.09
CA VAL A 180 -8.30 1.81 -5.51
C VAL A 180 -6.99 2.55 -5.26
N ASP A 181 -6.06 1.90 -4.57
CA ASP A 181 -4.68 2.32 -4.35
C ASP A 181 -3.78 1.11 -4.61
N GLY A 182 -3.18 1.06 -5.80
CA GLY A 182 -2.42 -0.09 -6.25
C GLY A 182 -3.25 -1.38 -6.30
N ASP A 183 -2.87 -2.37 -5.51
CA ASP A 183 -3.54 -3.67 -5.35
C ASP A 183 -4.51 -3.68 -4.17
N ARG A 184 -4.76 -2.52 -3.55
CA ARG A 184 -5.57 -2.36 -2.34
C ARG A 184 -6.77 -1.46 -2.52
N ILE A 185 -7.75 -1.67 -1.66
CA ILE A 185 -8.90 -0.78 -1.48
C ILE A 185 -9.14 -0.63 0.01
N VAL A 186 -9.03 0.59 0.52
CA VAL A 186 -9.39 0.92 1.90
C VAL A 186 -10.80 1.49 1.91
N MET A 187 -11.72 0.83 2.61
CA MET A 187 -13.15 1.15 2.60
C MET A 187 -13.65 1.55 3.97
N ALA A 188 -14.36 2.68 4.04
CA ALA A 188 -15.16 3.02 5.22
C ALA A 188 -16.47 2.23 5.18
N VAL A 189 -16.81 1.56 6.28
CA VAL A 189 -17.90 0.58 6.33
C VAL A 189 -19.00 1.05 7.26
N ASN A 190 -20.24 0.87 6.82
CA ASN A 190 -21.44 1.12 7.61
C ASN A 190 -22.27 -0.15 7.78
N ARG A 191 -23.00 -0.23 8.89
CA ARG A 191 -24.02 -1.24 9.14
C ARG A 191 -25.38 -0.56 9.27
N SER A 192 -26.35 -1.03 8.48
CA SER A 192 -27.75 -0.61 8.60
C SER A 192 -28.49 -1.54 9.56
N THR A 193 -29.27 -1.00 10.48
CA THR A 193 -30.06 -1.76 11.48
C THR A 193 -31.47 -1.19 11.61
N GLY A 194 -32.36 -1.94 12.27
CA GLY A 194 -33.73 -1.50 12.56
C GLY A 194 -34.77 -1.85 11.49
N GLY A 195 -34.33 -2.32 10.32
CA GLY A 195 -35.22 -2.75 9.25
C GLY A 195 -36.03 -4.01 9.57
N ARG A 196 -37.21 -4.12 8.97
CA ARG A 196 -38.10 -5.30 9.03
C ARG A 196 -38.61 -5.65 7.63
N PHE A 197 -38.97 -6.91 7.40
CA PHE A 197 -39.51 -7.35 6.11
C PHE A 197 -40.88 -6.70 5.82
N PRO A 198 -41.15 -6.29 4.56
CA PRO A 198 -42.48 -5.79 4.17
C PRO A 198 -43.61 -6.78 4.53
N PRO A 199 -44.79 -6.31 4.97
CA PRO A 199 -45.22 -4.91 4.98
C PRO A 199 -44.77 -4.09 6.20
N ASN A 200 -44.07 -4.68 7.17
CA ASN A 200 -43.71 -4.03 8.44
C ASN A 200 -42.50 -3.09 8.36
N PHE A 201 -42.05 -2.75 7.15
CA PHE A 201 -40.90 -1.87 6.95
C PHE A 201 -41.25 -0.42 7.34
N ASP A 202 -40.44 0.17 8.20
CA ASP A 202 -40.51 1.58 8.58
C ASP A 202 -39.17 2.25 8.30
N ALA A 203 -39.15 3.17 7.34
CA ALA A 203 -37.95 3.91 6.97
C ALA A 203 -37.40 4.76 8.14
N ALA A 204 -38.25 5.21 9.06
CA ALA A 204 -37.83 6.00 10.21
C ALA A 204 -37.09 5.16 11.28
N ALA A 205 -37.25 3.84 11.26
CA ALA A 205 -36.55 2.92 12.15
C ALA A 205 -35.13 2.58 11.67
N ILE A 206 -34.76 2.95 10.45
CA ILE A 206 -33.45 2.63 9.88
C ILE A 206 -32.37 3.50 10.50
N VAL A 207 -31.35 2.84 11.06
CA VAL A 207 -30.17 3.50 11.62
C VAL A 207 -28.93 3.00 10.89
N ASN A 208 -28.23 3.92 10.23
CA ASN A 208 -26.92 3.69 9.62
C ASN A 208 -25.83 4.06 10.63
N ARG A 209 -25.04 3.06 11.03
CA ARG A 209 -23.95 3.26 11.98
C ARG A 209 -22.61 3.05 11.29
N PRO A 210 -21.62 3.93 11.50
CA PRO A 210 -20.24 3.60 11.20
C PRO A 210 -19.88 2.29 11.90
N TRP A 211 -19.35 1.35 11.13
CA TRP A 211 -18.96 0.04 11.63
C TRP A 211 -17.45 -0.04 11.79
N GLY A 212 -16.69 0.41 10.80
CA GLY A 212 -15.24 0.31 10.83
C GLY A 212 -14.62 0.45 9.45
N THR A 213 -13.50 -0.24 9.25
CA THR A 213 -12.72 -0.19 8.02
C THR A 213 -12.48 -1.60 7.49
N TRP A 214 -12.59 -1.75 6.17
CA TRP A 214 -12.04 -2.90 5.44
C TRP A 214 -10.81 -2.48 4.65
N THR A 215 -9.81 -3.34 4.63
CA THR A 215 -8.70 -3.27 3.68
C THR A 215 -8.75 -4.52 2.82
N LEU A 216 -9.12 -4.36 1.56
CA LEU A 216 -9.09 -5.43 0.58
C LEU A 216 -7.77 -5.34 -0.19
N THR A 217 -7.10 -6.47 -0.39
CA THR A 217 -5.90 -6.61 -1.23
C THR A 217 -6.09 -7.75 -2.22
N PHE A 218 -5.64 -7.58 -3.46
CA PHE A 218 -5.74 -8.60 -4.49
C PHE A 218 -4.37 -9.05 -4.94
N GLY A 219 -4.17 -10.37 -5.02
CA GLY A 219 -2.94 -10.99 -5.54
C GLY A 219 -3.12 -11.64 -6.91
N GLY A 220 -4.31 -11.54 -7.50
CA GLY A 220 -4.63 -12.13 -8.79
C GLY A 220 -6.13 -12.15 -9.04
N CYS A 221 -6.51 -12.64 -10.22
CA CYS A 221 -7.90 -12.68 -10.67
C CYS A 221 -8.84 -13.38 -9.69
N ASP A 222 -8.39 -14.48 -9.08
CA ASP A 222 -9.19 -15.30 -8.17
C ASP A 222 -8.63 -15.34 -6.74
N ALA A 223 -7.72 -14.41 -6.41
CA ALA A 223 -7.01 -14.38 -5.13
C ALA A 223 -7.11 -12.99 -4.50
N GLY A 224 -7.86 -12.90 -3.41
CA GLY A 224 -8.04 -11.69 -2.62
C GLY A 224 -7.84 -11.96 -1.14
N ARG A 225 -7.79 -10.88 -0.36
CA ARG A 225 -7.72 -10.90 1.09
C ARG A 225 -8.46 -9.70 1.63
N VAL A 226 -9.20 -9.88 2.71
CA VAL A 226 -9.79 -8.77 3.47
C VAL A 226 -9.23 -8.77 4.87
N GLU A 227 -8.88 -7.59 5.36
CA GLU A 227 -8.68 -7.31 6.78
C GLU A 227 -9.76 -6.34 7.25
N TRP A 228 -10.13 -6.44 8.52
CA TRP A 228 -11.03 -5.47 9.11
C TRP A 228 -10.63 -5.08 10.52
N VAL A 229 -11.00 -3.84 10.84
CA VAL A 229 -11.06 -3.31 12.19
C VAL A 229 -12.42 -2.65 12.40
N THR A 230 -13.02 -2.83 13.57
CA THR A 230 -14.34 -2.26 13.89
C THR A 230 -14.41 -1.80 15.34
N SER A 231 -15.27 -0.80 15.60
CA SER A 231 -15.63 -0.37 16.95
C SER A 231 -16.98 -0.92 17.41
N ASP A 232 -17.71 -1.65 16.57
CA ASP A 232 -18.97 -2.30 16.94
C ASP A 232 -18.65 -3.56 17.77
N PRO A 233 -19.00 -3.59 19.08
CA PRO A 233 -18.67 -4.71 19.96
C PRO A 233 -19.41 -6.02 19.58
N SER A 234 -20.38 -5.94 18.65
CA SER A 234 -21.09 -7.12 18.14
C SER A 234 -20.23 -7.98 17.20
N PHE A 235 -19.02 -7.53 16.83
CA PHE A 235 -18.13 -8.20 15.88
C PHE A 235 -16.72 -8.38 16.45
N THR A 236 -16.10 -9.49 16.10
CA THR A 236 -14.71 -9.78 16.49
C THR A 236 -13.72 -8.96 15.65
N THR A 237 -12.70 -8.38 16.29
CA THR A 237 -11.73 -7.45 15.67
C THR A 237 -10.36 -7.49 16.38
N PRO A 238 -9.23 -7.28 15.68
CA PRO A 238 -9.10 -7.26 14.22
C PRO A 238 -9.37 -8.65 13.63
N GLY A 239 -9.66 -8.70 12.33
CA GLY A 239 -9.83 -9.99 11.66
C GLY A 239 -9.33 -9.98 10.22
N VAL A 240 -9.23 -11.19 9.66
CA VAL A 240 -8.70 -11.45 8.32
C VAL A 240 -9.44 -12.62 7.68
N LEU A 241 -9.70 -12.54 6.37
CA LEU A 241 -10.11 -13.67 5.54
C LEU A 241 -9.33 -13.71 4.23
N SER A 242 -9.04 -14.92 3.77
CA SER A 242 -8.56 -15.15 2.39
C SER A 242 -9.77 -15.34 1.49
N LEU A 243 -9.82 -14.62 0.37
CA LEU A 243 -10.96 -14.60 -0.52
C LEU A 243 -10.61 -15.26 -1.85
N LYS A 244 -11.52 -16.10 -2.32
CA LYS A 244 -11.56 -16.65 -3.67
C LYS A 244 -12.75 -16.09 -4.42
N ARG A 245 -12.56 -15.82 -5.71
CA ARG A 245 -13.65 -15.38 -6.58
C ARG A 245 -14.64 -16.52 -6.81
N LEU A 246 -15.92 -16.19 -6.68
CA LEU A 246 -17.04 -17.09 -6.96
C LEU A 246 -17.71 -16.76 -8.30
N THR A 247 -17.86 -15.48 -8.63
CA THR A 247 -18.49 -15.06 -9.88
C THR A 247 -17.67 -13.99 -10.60
N GLN A 248 -17.87 -13.90 -11.91
CA GLN A 248 -17.27 -12.89 -12.78
C GLN A 248 -18.33 -12.32 -13.73
N ILE A 249 -18.14 -11.08 -14.15
CA ILE A 249 -19.00 -10.47 -15.17
C ILE A 249 -18.61 -11.02 -16.54
N GLN A 250 -19.59 -11.52 -17.29
CA GLN A 250 -19.37 -12.01 -18.63
C GLN A 250 -18.79 -10.89 -19.53
N GLY A 251 -17.72 -11.20 -20.25
CA GLY A 251 -17.07 -10.26 -21.18
C GLY A 251 -16.11 -9.27 -20.52
N VAL A 252 -15.93 -9.30 -19.20
CA VAL A 252 -14.92 -8.52 -18.50
C VAL A 252 -13.73 -9.43 -18.17
N GLY A 253 -12.68 -9.34 -18.98
CA GLY A 253 -11.48 -10.15 -18.81
C GLY A 253 -10.63 -9.68 -17.63
N CYS A 254 -10.02 -10.63 -16.92
CA CYS A 254 -8.96 -10.37 -15.95
C CYS A 254 -7.63 -10.77 -16.58
N LEU A 255 -6.67 -9.86 -16.57
CA LEU A 255 -5.36 -9.99 -17.23
C LEU A 255 -4.25 -9.82 -16.20
#